data_AF-C7NUM8-F1
#
_entry.id   AF-C7NUM8-F1
#
_cell.length_a   1.000
_cell.length_b   1.000
_cell.length_c   1.000
_cell.angle_alpha   90.00
_cell.angle_beta   90.00
_cell.angle_gamma   90.00
#
_symmetry.space_group_name_H-M   'P 1'
#
loop_
_entity.id
_entity.type
_entity.pdbx_description
1 polymer ?
#
loop_
_entity_poly.entity_id
_entity_poly.type
_entity_poly.pdbx_seq_one_letter_code
_entity_poly.pdbx_strand_id
1 'polypeptide(L)' 'MDADELQEKLEANGELMVAVADFGQPLELHLHDTEIDDESVRLELTDGVLTFDVDAVAGAWQHTHSLADLGLE' A
#
# COMPACT_ATOMS: atom_id res chain seq x y z
N MET A 1 8.97 6.90 -5.05
CA MET A 1 7.77 7.74 -5.31
C MET A 1 7.82 8.94 -4.36
N ASP A 2 6.93 9.91 -4.43
CA ASP A 2 6.84 10.96 -3.40
C ASP A 2 5.84 10.56 -2.28
N ALA A 3 6.13 10.93 -1.03
CA ALA A 3 5.32 10.55 0.13
C ALA A 3 3.92 11.18 0.09
N ASP A 4 3.82 12.46 -0.29
CA ASP A 4 2.55 13.18 -0.39
C ASP A 4 1.68 12.56 -1.49
N GLU A 5 2.28 12.21 -2.63
CA GLU A 5 1.56 11.54 -3.72
C GLU A 5 1.01 10.18 -3.30
N LEU A 6 1.79 9.39 -2.55
CA LEU A 6 1.36 8.09 -2.05
C LEU A 6 0.23 8.24 -1.02
N GLN A 7 0.37 9.19 -0.09
CA GLN A 7 -0.64 9.50 0.92
C GLN A 7 -1.96 9.95 0.27
N GLU A 8 -1.92 10.88 -0.67
CA GLU A 8 -3.11 11.39 -1.37
C GLU A 8 -3.85 10.25 -2.09
N LYS A 9 -3.11 9.37 -2.77
CA LYS A 9 -3.69 8.20 -3.44
C LYS A 9 -4.32 7.21 -2.47
N LEU A 10 -3.72 7.01 -1.29
CA LEU A 10 -4.22 6.08 -0.29
C LEU A 10 -5.51 6.61 0.34
N GLU A 11 -5.52 7.89 0.71
CA GLU A 11 -6.70 8.55 1.27
C GLU A 11 -7.86 8.61 0.27
N ALA A 12 -7.57 8.86 -1.02
CA ALA A 12 -8.58 8.93 -2.06
C ALA A 12 -9.26 7.58 -2.34
N ASN A 13 -8.51 6.47 -2.27
CA ASN A 13 -9.00 5.15 -2.65
C ASN A 13 -9.37 4.25 -1.46
N GLY A 14 -8.86 4.55 -0.26
CA GLY A 14 -8.93 3.69 0.93
C GLY A 14 -7.93 2.53 0.89
N GLU A 15 -7.59 2.03 -0.30
CA GLU A 15 -6.68 0.91 -0.52
C GLU A 15 -5.78 1.14 -1.74
N LEU A 16 -4.52 0.71 -1.65
CA LEU A 16 -3.54 0.78 -2.73
C LEU A 16 -2.73 -0.49 -2.83
N MET A 17 -2.40 -0.87 -4.06
CA MET A 17 -1.30 -1.81 -4.32
C MET A 17 -0.03 -1.02 -4.62
N VAL A 18 1.08 -1.42 -4.01
CA VAL A 18 2.40 -0.82 -4.22
C VAL A 18 3.43 -1.87 -4.62
N ALA A 19 4.25 -1.56 -5.63
CA ALA A 19 5.43 -2.35 -5.97
C ALA A 19 6.65 -1.75 -5.27
N VAL A 20 7.32 -2.55 -4.44
CA VAL A 20 8.49 -2.12 -3.66
C VAL A 20 9.71 -2.90 -4.14
N ALA A 21 10.83 -2.20 -4.39
CA ALA A 21 11.98 -2.72 -5.13
C ALA A 21 12.56 -4.06 -4.62
N ASP A 22 12.53 -4.28 -3.31
CA ASP A 22 13.08 -5.49 -2.67
C ASP A 22 12.03 -6.58 -2.39
N PHE A 23 10.77 -6.34 -2.74
CA PHE A 23 9.68 -7.29 -2.52
C PHE A 23 9.36 -8.07 -3.80
N GLY A 24 9.25 -9.39 -3.67
CA GLY A 24 8.96 -10.27 -4.81
C GLY A 24 7.52 -10.19 -5.31
N GLN A 25 6.63 -9.53 -4.56
CA GLN A 25 5.22 -9.32 -4.89
C GLN A 25 4.80 -7.91 -4.44
N PRO A 26 3.80 -7.31 -5.09
CA PRO A 26 3.22 -6.06 -4.63
C PRO A 26 2.64 -6.21 -3.22
N LEU A 27 2.71 -5.14 -2.44
CA LEU A 27 2.09 -5.03 -1.13
C LEU A 27 0.76 -4.29 -1.26
N GLU A 28 -0.22 -4.73 -0.49
CA GLU A 28 -1.47 -4.01 -0.30
C GLU A 28 -1.35 -3.10 0.92
N LEU A 29 -1.76 -1.86 0.77
CA LEU A 29 -1.85 -0.85 1.82
C LEU A 29 -3.31 -0.52 2.05
N HIS A 30 -3.76 -0.52 3.31
CA HIS A 30 -5.05 0.03 3.67
C HIS A 30 -4.87 1.31 4.49
N LEU A 31 -5.79 2.25 4.34
CA LEU A 31 -5.74 3.53 5.06
C LEU A 31 -5.70 3.36 6.59
N HIS A 32 -6.23 2.26 7.12
CA HIS A 32 -6.36 2.06 8.56
C HIS A 32 -5.17 1.34 9.22
N ASP A 33 -4.35 0.64 8.43
CA ASP A 33 -3.20 -0.12 8.90
C ASP A 33 -1.86 0.44 8.40
N THR A 34 -1.91 1.48 7.56
CA THR A 34 -0.76 2.11 6.93
C THR A 34 -0.55 3.53 7.46
N GLU A 35 0.68 3.81 7.84
CA GLU A 35 1.18 5.14 8.21
C GLU A 35 2.32 5.50 7.25
N ILE A 36 2.27 6.72 6.68
CA ILE A 36 3.25 7.22 5.71
C ILE A 36 3.83 8.50 6.27
N ASP A 37 5.13 8.46 6.53
CA ASP A 37 5.93 9.62 6.90
C ASP A 37 6.74 10.09 5.67
N ASP A 38 7.48 11.19 5.83
CA ASP A 38 8.30 11.79 4.76
C ASP A 38 9.30 10.79 4.14
N GLU A 39 9.83 9.84 4.92
CA GLU A 39 10.90 8.94 4.50
C GLU A 39 10.45 7.47 4.39
N SER A 40 9.40 7.06 5.11
CA SER A 40 9.06 5.65 5.26
C SER A 40 7.56 5.37 5.28
N VAL A 41 7.20 4.17 4.84
CA VAL A 41 5.88 3.58 5.01
C VAL A 41 5.96 2.51 6.10
N ARG A 42 5.05 2.59 7.07
CA ARG A 42 4.86 1.60 8.12
C ARG A 42 3.50 0.93 7.93
N LEU A 43 3.50 -0.39 7.87
CA LEU A 43 2.31 -1.23 7.70
C LEU A 43 2.14 -2.16 8.90
N GLU A 44 0.98 -2.12 9.54
CA GLU A 44 0.59 -3.06 10.60
C GLU A 44 -0.01 -4.33 10.00
N LEU A 45 0.71 -5.44 10.14
CA LEU A 45 0.28 -6.76 9.69
C LEU A 45 -0.28 -7.56 10.87
N THR A 46 -1.06 -8.59 10.57
CA THR A 46 -1.59 -9.49 11.60
C THR A 46 -0.52 -10.18 12.45
N ASP A 47 0.68 -10.36 11.92
CA ASP A 47 1.80 -11.06 12.53
C ASP A 47 3.02 -10.17 12.83
N GLY A 48 2.90 -8.85 12.61
CA GLY A 48 4.02 -7.94 12.86
C GLY A 48 3.85 -6.55 12.27
N VAL A 49 4.97 -5.84 12.15
CA VAL A 49 5.04 -4.52 11.53
C VAL A 49 6.08 -4.59 10.43
N LEU A 50 5.71 -4.09 9.25
CA LEU A 50 6.61 -3.94 8.12
C LEU A 50 6.92 -2.45 7.93
N THR A 51 8.18 -2.12 7.68
CA THR A 51 8.61 -0.75 7.39
C THR A 51 9.54 -0.76 6.20
N PHE A 52 9.32 0.15 5.25
CA PHE A 52 10.15 0.32 4.06
C PHE A 52 10.20 1.78 3.63
N ASP A 53 11.25 2.15 2.90
CA ASP A 53 11.46 3.53 2.45
C ASP A 53 10.44 3.92 1.36
N VAL A 54 9.93 5.14 1.40
CA VAL A 54 9.04 5.69 0.34
C VAL A 54 9.73 5.67 -1.03
N ASP A 55 11.04 5.88 -1.03
CA ASP A 55 11.89 5.82 -2.23
C ASP A 55 11.98 4.40 -2.83
N ALA A 56 11.77 3.35 -2.03
CA ALA A 56 11.74 1.98 -2.51
C ALA A 56 10.45 1.66 -3.27
N VAL A 57 9.42 2.52 -3.21
CA VAL A 57 8.18 2.35 -3.96
C VAL A 57 8.39 2.73 -5.42
N ALA A 58 8.41 1.70 -6.27
CA ALA A 58 8.61 1.79 -7.71
C ALA A 58 7.30 2.09 -8.47
N GLY A 59 6.14 1.84 -7.86
CA GLY A 59 4.84 2.19 -8.43
C GLY A 59 3.69 1.93 -7.48
N ALA A 60 2.57 2.63 -7.69
CA ALA A 60 1.33 2.45 -6.96
C ALA A 60 0.11 2.56 -7.88
N TRP A 61 -0.90 1.74 -7.61
CA TRP A 61 -2.17 1.73 -8.32
C TRP A 61 -3.32 1.39 -7.37
N GLN A 62 -4.53 1.79 -7.76
CA GLN A 62 -5.75 1.48 -7.00
C GLN A 62 -5.92 -0.03 -6.90
N HIS A 63 -6.19 -0.53 -5.69
CA HIS A 63 -6.61 -1.92 -5.52
C HIS A 63 -8.08 -2.06 -5.94
N THR A 64 -8.38 -3.02 -6.81
CA THR A 64 -9.73 -3.29 -7.29
C THR A 64 -10.10 -4.73 -7.00
N HIS A 65 -11.09 -4.92 -6.13
CA HIS A 65 -11.67 -6.24 -5.86
C HIS A 65 -12.61 -6.65 -6.99
N SER A 66 -12.51 -7.89 -7.45
CA SER A 66 -13.51 -8.49 -8.33
C SER A 66 -14.69 -9.05 -7.53
N LEU A 67 -15.83 -9.26 -8.18
CA LEU A 67 -16.98 -9.93 -7.53
C LEU A 67 -16.64 -11.35 -7.07
N ALA A 68 -15.77 -12.04 -7.79
CA ALA A 68 -15.29 -13.37 -7.42
C ALA A 68 -14.46 -13.34 -6.13
N ASP A 69 -13.63 -12.31 -5.93
CA ASP A 69 -12.83 -12.14 -4.70
C ASP A 69 -13.71 -11.96 -3.46
N LEU A 70 -14.90 -11.40 -3.65
CA LEU A 70 -15.92 -11.22 -2.60
C LEU A 70 -16.87 -12.42 -2.46
N GLY A 71 -16.72 -13.45 -3.31
CA GLY A 71 -17.62 -14.61 -3.34
C GLY A 71 -19.04 -14.31 -3.83
N LEU A 72 -19.19 -13.31 -4.70
CA LEU A 72 -20.48 -12.78 -5.17
C LEU A 72 -20.83 -13.14 -6.63
N GLU A 73 -20.45 -14.33 -7.11
CA GLU A 73 -20.79 -14.82 -8.47
C GLU A 73 -22.10 -15.63 -8.55
#